data_AF-A0A244E8F1-F1
#
_entry.id   AF-A0A244E8F1-F1
#
_cell.length_a   1.000
_cell.length_b   1.000
_cell.length_c   1.000
_cell.angle_alpha   90.00
_cell.angle_beta   90.00
_cell.angle_gamma   90.00
#
_symmetry.space_group_name_H-M   'P 1'
#
loop_
_entity.id
_entity.type
_entity.pdbx_description
1 polymer ?
#
loop_
_entity_poly.entity_id
_entity_poly.type
_entity_poly.pdbx_seq_one_letter_code
_entity_poly.pdbx_strand_id
1 'polypeptide(L)'
;MTHTFVLHDVDQGHKVVASSLWPWAKEQLQLGRKLVLKADELEDDKSDRQRRYYHGVVLAEIAEQARANGQKFPLKVWKEHFRETYLGSRWETRTDPMTGNKKRRKVRISTEDLGVKKYSELIEKVTAFAVTELGVRFSVSRWQDYQ
;
A
#
# COMPACT_ATOMS: atom_id res chain seq x y z
N MET A 1 -25.75 -2.44 -8.57
CA MET A 1 -25.22 -3.45 -7.64
C MET A 1 -23.82 -3.80 -8.12
N THR A 2 -22.83 -3.77 -7.23
CA THR A 2 -21.43 -4.01 -7.57
C THR A 2 -21.03 -5.36 -6.99
N HIS A 3 -20.49 -6.25 -7.82
CA HIS A 3 -19.94 -7.53 -7.39
C HIS A 3 -18.42 -7.47 -7.44
N THR A 4 -17.77 -7.72 -6.31
CA THR A 4 -16.30 -7.80 -6.21
C THR A 4 -15.93 -9.23 -5.83
N PHE A 5 -15.04 -9.84 -6.61
CA PHE A 5 -14.55 -11.19 -6.39
C PHE A 5 -13.02 -11.18 -6.35
N VAL A 6 -12.43 -11.91 -5.41
CA VAL A 6 -10.99 -12.10 -5.30
C VAL A 6 -10.64 -13.47 -5.90
N LEU A 7 -9.81 -13.46 -6.94
CA LEU A 7 -9.39 -14.65 -7.67
C LEU A 7 -7.94 -14.98 -7.30
N HIS A 8 -7.70 -16.17 -6.73
CA HIS A 8 -6.39 -16.59 -6.25
C HIS A 8 -5.70 -17.60 -7.18
N ASP A 9 -6.47 -18.38 -7.93
CA ASP A 9 -5.96 -19.36 -8.88
C ASP A 9 -6.87 -19.49 -10.12
N VAL A 10 -6.37 -20.18 -11.14
CA VAL A 10 -7.03 -20.29 -12.45
C VAL A 10 -8.35 -21.08 -12.37
N ASP A 11 -8.40 -22.14 -11.57
CA ASP A 11 -9.58 -23.02 -11.46
C ASP A 11 -10.69 -22.32 -10.67
N GLN A 12 -10.33 -21.74 -9.52
CA GLN A 12 -11.23 -20.90 -8.72
C GLN A 12 -11.73 -19.70 -9.51
N GLY A 13 -10.83 -19.02 -10.24
CA GLY A 13 -11.15 -17.88 -11.09
C GLY A 13 -12.17 -18.22 -12.16
N HIS A 14 -11.92 -19.30 -12.92
CA HIS A 14 -12.84 -19.79 -13.93
C HIS A 14 -14.22 -20.11 -13.32
N LYS A 15 -14.25 -20.85 -12.21
CA LYS A 15 -15.50 -21.25 -11.55
C LYS A 15 -16.32 -20.06 -11.09
N VAL A 16 -15.71 -19.06 -10.46
CA VAL A 16 -16.40 -17.86 -9.96
C VAL A 16 -16.97 -17.03 -11.11
N VAL A 17 -16.18 -16.80 -12.17
CA VAL A 17 -16.63 -16.03 -13.32
C VAL A 17 -17.78 -16.75 -14.04
N ALA A 18 -17.62 -18.05 -14.31
CA ALA A 18 -18.60 -18.83 -15.05
C ALA A 18 -19.90 -19.06 -14.27
N SER A 19 -19.80 -19.31 -12.95
CA SER A 19 -20.96 -19.73 -12.15
C SER A 19 -21.68 -18.58 -11.46
N SER A 20 -20.98 -17.48 -11.17
CA SER A 20 -21.55 -16.39 -10.36
C SER A 20 -21.67 -15.09 -11.15
N LEU A 21 -20.59 -14.64 -11.79
CA LEU A 21 -20.58 -13.34 -12.49
C LEU A 21 -21.33 -13.41 -13.82
N TRP A 22 -21.08 -14.45 -14.62
CA TRP A 22 -21.60 -14.56 -15.98
C TRP A 22 -23.13 -14.71 -16.06
N PRO A 23 -23.80 -15.54 -15.23
CA PRO A 23 -25.26 -15.67 -15.29
C PRO A 23 -25.96 -14.33 -15.07
N TRP A 24 -25.54 -13.60 -14.02
CA TRP A 24 -26.05 -12.26 -13.74
C TRP A 24 -25.75 -11.28 -14.86
N ALA A 25 -24.49 -11.24 -15.34
CA ALA A 25 -24.09 -10.31 -16.38
C ALA A 25 -24.88 -10.55 -17.68
N LYS A 26 -25.10 -11.81 -18.04
CA LYS A 26 -25.92 -12.22 -19.19
C LYS A 26 -27.34 -11.69 -19.09
N GLU A 27 -28.01 -11.85 -17.94
CA GLU A 27 -29.36 -11.32 -17.73
C GLU A 27 -29.40 -9.79 -17.89
N GLN A 28 -28.44 -9.06 -17.31
CA GLN A 28 -28.41 -7.60 -17.44
C GLN A 28 -28.18 -7.14 -18.90
N LEU A 29 -27.31 -7.84 -19.63
CA LEU A 29 -27.04 -7.56 -21.04
C LEU A 29 -28.24 -7.87 -21.93
N GLN A 30 -28.97 -8.96 -21.65
CA GLN A 30 -30.23 -9.29 -22.34
C GLN A 30 -31.32 -8.23 -22.11
N LEU A 31 -31.31 -7.58 -20.94
CA LEU A 31 -32.17 -6.43 -20.63
C LEU A 31 -31.68 -5.10 -21.26
N GLY A 32 -30.64 -5.14 -22.10
CA GLY A 32 -30.10 -3.97 -22.81
C GLY A 32 -29.23 -3.05 -21.95
N ARG A 33 -28.85 -3.46 -20.74
CA ARG A 33 -27.98 -2.66 -19.86
C ARG A 33 -26.53 -2.81 -20.29
N LYS A 34 -25.74 -1.75 -20.14
CA LYS A 34 -24.30 -1.77 -20.38
C LYS A 34 -23.57 -2.07 -19.08
N LEU A 35 -22.65 -3.04 -19.09
CA LEU A 35 -21.85 -3.42 -17.94
C LEU A 35 -20.39 -3.02 -18.16
N VAL A 36 -19.69 -2.74 -17.05
CA VAL A 36 -18.25 -2.51 -17.03
C VAL A 36 -17.62 -3.62 -16.18
N LEU A 37 -16.68 -4.37 -16.75
CA LEU A 37 -15.85 -5.33 -16.03
C LEU A 37 -14.48 -4.70 -15.80
N LYS A 38 -14.06 -4.64 -14.54
CA LYS A 38 -12.70 -4.25 -14.16
C LYS A 38 -12.04 -5.44 -13.49
N ALA A 39 -10.86 -5.80 -13.99
CA ALA A 39 -9.98 -6.77 -13.38
C ALA A 39 -8.67 -6.04 -13.10
N ASP A 40 -8.39 -5.87 -11.82
CA ASP A 40 -7.16 -5.28 -11.32
C ASP A 40 -6.33 -6.41 -10.70
N GLU A 41 -5.01 -6.30 -10.78
CA GLU A 41 -4.12 -7.23 -10.07
C GLU A 41 -4.41 -7.12 -8.57
N LEU A 42 -4.62 -8.27 -7.91
CA LEU A 42 -4.84 -8.27 -6.47
C LEU A 42 -3.57 -7.75 -5.80
N GLU A 43 -3.62 -6.53 -5.25
CA GLU A 43 -2.59 -6.09 -4.32
C GLU A 43 -2.54 -7.10 -3.17
N ASP A 44 -1.36 -7.72 -2.99
CA ASP A 44 -1.12 -8.79 -2.02
C ASP A 44 -1.76 -8.42 -0.67
N ASP A 45 -2.67 -9.24 -0.13
CA ASP A 45 -3.35 -9.00 1.16
C ASP A 45 -2.34 -8.67 2.28
N LYS A 46 -1.12 -9.21 2.16
CA LYS A 46 0.01 -8.91 3.03
C LYS A 46 0.45 -7.44 2.96
N SER A 47 0.45 -6.82 1.78
CA SER A 47 0.79 -5.41 1.59
C SER A 47 -0.21 -4.49 2.27
N ASP A 48 -1.52 -4.80 2.19
CA ASP A 48 -2.55 -4.03 2.90
C ASP A 48 -2.41 -4.16 4.43
N ARG A 49 -2.23 -5.39 4.95
CA ARG A 49 -1.97 -5.60 6.39
C ARG A 49 -0.71 -4.88 6.87
N GLN A 50 0.38 -4.95 6.10
CA GLN A 50 1.61 -4.23 6.40
C GLN A 50 1.39 -2.71 6.43
N ARG A 51 0.62 -2.17 5.49
CA ARG A 51 0.25 -0.75 5.47
C ARG A 51 -0.57 -0.38 6.70
N ARG A 52 -1.59 -1.16 7.05
CA ARG A 52 -2.40 -0.93 8.25
C ARG A 52 -1.56 -0.99 9.52
N TYR A 53 -0.68 -1.98 9.65
CA TYR A 53 0.22 -2.10 10.80
C TYR A 53 1.18 -0.91 10.89
N TYR A 54 1.84 -0.55 9.79
CA TYR A 54 2.79 0.55 9.78
C TYR A 54 2.14 1.88 10.14
N HIS A 55 0.94 2.14 9.63
CA HIS A 55 0.21 3.36 9.91
C HIS A 55 -0.48 3.36 11.28
N GLY A 56 -1.14 2.27 11.64
CA GLY A 56 -2.00 2.15 12.82
C GLY A 56 -1.23 1.85 14.11
N VAL A 57 -0.08 1.20 14.02
CA VAL A 57 0.76 0.84 15.18
C VAL A 57 2.04 1.64 15.14
N VAL A 58 2.93 1.34 14.18
CA VAL A 58 4.31 1.84 14.21
C VAL A 58 4.36 3.37 14.24
N LEU A 59 3.77 4.03 13.25
CA LEU A 59 3.82 5.50 13.19
C LEU A 59 2.94 6.18 14.24
N ALA A 60 1.84 5.55 14.65
CA ALA A 60 0.95 6.10 15.67
C ALA A 60 1.63 6.11 17.05
N GLU A 61 2.24 5.00 17.43
CA GLU A 61 2.94 4.86 18.71
C GLU A 61 4.21 5.71 18.75
N ILE A 62 4.93 5.85 17.63
CA ILE A 62 6.03 6.83 17.53
C ILE A 62 5.52 8.25 17.75
N ALA A 63 4.43 8.66 17.10
CA ALA A 63 3.87 10.00 17.27
C ALA A 63 3.39 10.25 18.71
N GLU A 64 2.88 9.22 19.37
CA GLU A 64 2.43 9.30 20.76
C GLU A 64 3.58 9.37 21.76
N GLN A 65 4.60 8.52 21.61
CA GLN A 65 5.65 8.31 22.61
C GLN A 65 6.90 9.16 22.36
N ALA A 66 7.33 9.28 21.10
CA ALA A 66 8.62 9.88 20.78
C ALA A 66 8.63 11.39 20.97
N ARG A 67 9.75 11.90 21.50
CA ARG A 67 10.06 13.33 21.56
C ARG A 67 11.41 13.60 20.91
N ALA A 68 11.39 14.07 19.67
CA ALA A 68 12.61 14.54 19.01
C ALA A 68 12.88 15.98 19.44
N ASN A 69 14.10 16.25 19.96
CA ASN A 69 14.48 17.56 20.50
C ASN A 69 13.48 18.10 21.55
N GLY A 70 12.91 17.21 22.38
CA GLY A 70 11.93 17.57 23.41
C GLY A 70 10.50 17.83 22.89
N GLN A 71 10.26 17.80 21.58
CA GLN A 71 8.96 18.05 20.97
C GLN A 71 8.32 16.76 20.42
N LYS A 72 7.00 16.62 20.57
CA LYS A 72 6.22 15.59 19.87
C LYS A 72 5.86 16.06 18.47
N PHE A 73 5.96 15.14 17.51
CA PHE A 73 5.56 15.40 16.12
C PHE A 73 4.39 14.50 15.71
N PRO A 74 3.45 15.01 14.90
CA PRO A 74 2.33 14.21 14.44
C PRO A 74 2.79 13.11 13.46
N LEU A 75 1.97 12.07 13.34
CA LEU A 75 2.19 10.91 12.47
C LEU A 75 2.64 11.29 11.06
N LYS A 76 2.00 12.30 10.44
CA LYS A 76 2.32 12.73 9.07
C LYS A 76 3.76 13.24 8.93
N VAL A 77 4.29 13.90 9.96
CA VAL A 77 5.67 14.40 9.98
C VAL A 77 6.65 13.23 10.09
N TRP A 78 6.39 12.28 10.99
CA TRP A 78 7.18 11.06 11.10
C TRP A 78 7.17 10.23 9.80
N LYS A 79 5.99 10.07 9.18
CA LYS A 79 5.85 9.39 7.88
C LYS A 79 6.76 10.01 6.83
N GLU A 80 6.74 11.34 6.71
CA GLU A 80 7.56 12.04 5.72
C GLU A 80 9.05 11.88 6.02
N HIS A 81 9.44 12.05 7.28
CA HIS A 81 10.82 11.87 7.72
C HIS A 81 11.35 10.48 7.35
N PHE A 82 10.67 9.40 7.77
CA PHE A 82 11.13 8.04 7.49
C PHE A 82 11.11 7.69 6.00
N ARG A 83 10.16 8.24 5.26
CA ARG A 83 10.09 8.06 3.81
C ARG A 83 11.26 8.77 3.11
N GLU A 84 11.61 9.98 3.50
CA GLU A 84 12.79 10.65 2.95
C GLU A 84 14.08 9.89 3.30
N THR A 85 14.23 9.50 4.56
CA THR A 85 15.41 8.80 5.08
C THR A 85 15.63 7.42 4.46
N TYR A 86 14.58 6.60 4.34
CA TYR A 86 14.73 5.19 3.95
C TYR A 86 14.34 4.89 2.50
N LEU A 87 13.49 5.71 1.87
CA LEU A 87 13.05 5.49 0.48
C LEU A 87 13.68 6.49 -0.50
N GLY A 88 13.91 7.74 -0.08
CA GLY A 88 14.55 8.74 -0.92
C GLY A 88 13.74 9.05 -2.20
N SER A 89 14.38 9.04 -3.37
CA SER A 89 13.73 9.35 -4.65
C SER A 89 14.32 8.51 -5.78
N ARG A 90 13.52 8.19 -6.79
CA ARG A 90 13.96 7.49 -8.00
C ARG A 90 14.05 8.44 -9.19
N TRP A 91 14.92 8.14 -10.14
CA TRP A 91 14.91 8.81 -11.43
C TRP A 91 13.86 8.17 -12.33
N GLU A 92 12.94 8.97 -12.84
CA GLU A 92 11.93 8.54 -13.79
C GLU A 92 12.06 9.34 -15.08
N THR A 93 12.00 8.63 -16.21
CA THR A 93 11.97 9.25 -17.53
C THR A 93 10.52 9.47 -17.89
N ARG A 94 10.11 10.74 -18.01
CA ARG A 94 8.76 11.12 -18.42
C ARG A 94 8.83 11.69 -19.83
N THR A 95 7.94 11.20 -20.69
CA THR A 95 7.74 11.78 -22.02
C THR A 95 6.85 12.99 -21.89
N ASP A 96 7.29 14.11 -22.44
CA ASP A 96 6.49 15.33 -22.52
C ASP A 96 5.32 15.10 -23.51
N PRO A 97 4.06 15.25 -23.08
CA PRO A 97 2.91 14.92 -23.92
C PRO A 97 2.70 15.89 -25.09
N MET A 98 3.32 17.07 -25.06
CA MET A 98 3.16 18.10 -26.09
C MET A 98 4.28 18.07 -27.13
N THR A 99 5.50 17.70 -26.72
CA THR A 99 6.71 17.75 -27.55
C THR A 99 7.32 16.37 -27.84
N GLY A 100 6.86 15.30 -27.17
CA GLY A 100 7.39 13.94 -27.33
C GLY A 100 8.79 13.72 -26.74
N ASN A 101 9.41 14.78 -26.19
CA ASN A 101 10.76 14.71 -25.66
C ASN A 101 10.81 13.97 -24.32
N LYS A 102 11.82 13.11 -24.16
CA LYS A 102 12.08 12.39 -22.90
C LYS A 102 12.90 13.27 -21.96
N LYS A 103 12.37 13.54 -20.77
CA LYS A 103 13.10 14.25 -19.71
C LYS A 103 13.21 13.35 -18.48
N ARG A 104 14.39 13.32 -17.87
CA ARG A 104 14.61 12.63 -16.59
C ARG A 104 14.28 13.57 -15.44
N ARG A 105 13.43 13.13 -14.53
CA ARG A 105 13.11 13.87 -13.30
C ARG A 105 13.32 12.97 -12.09
N LYS A 106 13.78 13.56 -10.99
CA LYS A 106 13.81 12.91 -9.69
C LYS A 106 12.39 12.92 -9.12
N VAL A 107 11.79 11.73 -8.98
CA VAL A 107 10.42 11.53 -8.50
C VAL A 107 10.45 10.90 -7.12
N ARG A 108 9.57 11.39 -6.26
CA ARG A 108 9.37 10.87 -4.91
C ARG A 108 8.85 9.45 -4.98
N ILE A 109 9.55 8.52 -4.30
CA ILE A 109 9.02 7.17 -4.05
C ILE A 109 7.93 7.29 -2.98
N SER A 110 6.72 6.85 -3.30
CA SER A 110 5.63 6.72 -2.33
C SER A 110 5.76 5.41 -1.59
N THR A 111 5.33 5.38 -0.32
CA THR A 111 5.16 4.13 0.44
C THR A 111 4.12 3.21 -0.19
N GLU A 112 3.23 3.75 -1.03
CA GLU A 112 2.18 2.99 -1.74
C GLU A 112 2.74 2.23 -2.95
N ASP A 113 3.85 2.69 -3.54
CA ASP A 113 4.52 2.06 -4.69
C ASP A 113 5.41 0.87 -4.27
N LEU A 114 5.41 0.51 -2.98
CA LEU A 114 6.26 -0.53 -2.42
C LEU A 114 5.56 -1.88 -2.42
N GLY A 115 6.24 -2.88 -2.97
CA GLY A 115 5.87 -4.29 -2.76
C GLY A 115 6.22 -4.79 -1.36
N VAL A 116 5.63 -5.94 -1.00
CA VAL A 116 5.67 -6.57 0.34
C VAL A 116 7.07 -6.61 0.96
N LYS A 117 8.09 -7.02 0.19
CA LYS A 117 9.47 -7.14 0.68
C LYS A 117 10.05 -5.78 1.12
N LYS A 118 9.97 -4.77 0.25
CA LYS A 118 10.47 -3.43 0.56
C LYS A 118 9.70 -2.79 1.70
N TYR A 119 8.42 -3.13 1.84
CA TYR A 119 7.58 -2.66 2.94
C TYR A 119 8.01 -3.29 4.28
N SER A 120 8.30 -4.59 4.32
CA SER A 120 8.90 -5.24 5.50
C SER A 120 10.20 -4.56 5.92
N GLU A 121 11.11 -4.34 4.96
CA GLU A 121 12.40 -3.68 5.23
C GLU A 121 12.23 -2.26 5.79
N LEU A 122 11.21 -1.53 5.31
CA LEU A 122 10.88 -0.21 5.84
C LEU A 122 10.38 -0.30 7.29
N ILE A 123 9.43 -1.19 7.57
CA ILE A 123 8.90 -1.41 8.92
C ILE A 123 10.02 -1.75 9.89
N GLU A 124 10.91 -2.67 9.53
CA GLU A 124 12.02 -3.10 10.39
C GLU A 124 12.97 -1.94 10.71
N LYS A 125 13.38 -1.16 9.69
CA LYS A 125 14.27 -0.01 9.89
C LYS A 125 13.66 1.06 10.78
N VAL A 126 12.38 1.39 10.56
CA VAL A 126 11.66 2.38 11.36
C VAL A 126 11.48 1.91 12.79
N THR A 127 11.10 0.66 12.99
CA THR A 127 10.92 0.05 14.32
C THR A 127 12.24 0.05 15.07
N ALA A 128 13.34 -0.36 14.43
CA ALA A 128 14.67 -0.36 15.03
C ALA A 128 15.07 1.05 15.48
N PHE A 129 14.97 2.05 14.60
CA PHE A 129 15.28 3.45 14.92
C PHE A 129 14.42 3.97 16.07
N ALA A 130 13.12 3.68 16.06
CA ALA A 130 12.21 4.13 17.11
C ALA A 130 12.54 3.51 18.47
N VAL A 131 12.94 2.24 18.53
CA VAL A 131 13.36 1.60 19.78
C VAL A 131 14.71 2.14 20.25
N THR A 132 15.70 2.24 19.37
CA THR A 132 17.08 2.60 19.77
C THR A 132 17.25 4.10 20.03
N GLU A 133 16.73 4.94 19.15
CA GLU A 133 16.97 6.39 19.19
C GLU A 133 15.86 7.15 19.93
N LEU A 134 14.62 6.67 19.83
CA LEU A 134 13.45 7.36 20.39
C LEU A 134 12.93 6.72 21.68
N GLY A 135 13.43 5.53 22.05
CA GLY A 135 12.99 4.79 23.23
C GLY A 135 11.53 4.34 23.20
N VAL A 136 10.94 4.23 22.00
CA VAL A 136 9.53 3.83 21.80
C VAL A 136 9.36 2.34 22.12
N ARG A 137 8.25 1.98 22.75
CA ARG A 137 7.84 0.59 22.99
C ARG A 137 6.57 0.31 22.21
N PHE A 138 6.66 -0.67 21.32
CA PHE A 138 5.53 -1.05 20.46
C PHE A 138 4.63 -2.08 21.15
N SER A 139 3.31 -1.90 21.05
CA SER A 139 2.33 -2.87 21.56
C SER A 139 2.36 -4.19 20.78
N VAL A 140 2.59 -4.11 19.47
CA VAL A 140 2.74 -5.25 18.58
C VAL A 140 4.10 -5.13 17.91
N SER A 141 4.96 -6.13 18.06
CA SER A 141 6.35 -6.05 17.58
C SER A 141 6.53 -6.51 16.12
N ARG A 142 5.61 -7.30 15.58
CA ARG A 142 5.66 -7.77 14.18
C ARG A 142 4.32 -7.56 13.51
N TRP A 143 4.36 -7.16 12.25
CA TRP A 143 3.16 -6.99 11.43
C TRP A 143 2.39 -8.29 11.19
N GLN A 144 3.03 -9.45 11.36
CA GLN A 144 2.40 -10.77 11.22
C GLN A 144 1.41 -11.07 12.35
N ASP A 145 1.65 -10.49 13.53
CA ASP A 145 0.80 -10.63 14.72
C ASP A 145 -0.34 -9.58 14.72
N TYR A 146 -0.35 -8.68 13.73
CA TYR A 146 -1.37 -7.65 13.57
C TYR A 146 -2.58 -8.21 12.80
N GLN A 147 -3.75 -8.25 13.47
CA GLN A 147 -5.01 -8.75 12.90
C GLN A 147 -5.84 -7.65 12.24
#